data_AF-A0A2Z6NC51-F1
#
_entry.id   AF-A0A2Z6NC51-F1
#
_cell.length_a   1.000
_cell.length_b   1.000
_cell.length_c   1.000
_cell.angle_alpha   90.00
_cell.angle_beta   90.00
_cell.angle_gamma   90.00
#
_symmetry.space_group_name_H-M   'P 1'
#
loop_
_entity.id
_entity.type
_entity.pdbx_description
1 polymer ?
#
loop_
_entity_poly.entity_id
_entity_poly.type
_entity_poly.pdbx_seq_one_letter_code
_entity_poly.pdbx_strand_id
1 'polypeptide(L)'
;MPRGTLEVVLISAKGLEDNDFLSSIDPYVILTYRAQEHKSSVQEGAGSTPQWNETFLFTVSDSASELNLKIMEKDNFTNDDNIGEVV
;
A
#
# COMPACT_ATOMS: atom_id res chain seq x y z
N MET A 1 22.82 -16.48 3.73
CA MET A 1 21.52 -15.82 3.53
C MET A 1 21.60 -14.44 4.13
N PRO A 2 21.20 -13.37 3.41
CA PRO A 2 21.22 -12.02 3.96
C PRO A 2 20.32 -11.95 5.20
N ARG A 3 20.80 -11.27 6.23
CA ARG A 3 20.04 -10.94 7.43
C ARG A 3 20.21 -9.45 7.67
N GLY A 4 19.12 -8.75 7.96
CA GLY A 4 19.15 -7.30 8.12
C GLY A 4 17.76 -6.69 8.14
N THR A 5 17.69 -5.41 7.80
CA THR A 5 16.44 -4.65 7.75
C THR A 5 16.21 -4.19 6.31
N LEU A 6 15.00 -4.43 5.80
CA LEU A 6 14.52 -3.86 4.56
C LEU A 6 13.74 -2.60 4.90
N GLU A 7 14.22 -1.45 4.45
CA GLU A 7 13.52 -0.17 4.55
C GLU A 7 12.74 0.08 3.27
N VAL A 8 11.43 0.31 3.41
CA VAL A 8 10.52 0.59 2.30
C VAL A 8 9.91 1.96 2.51
N VAL A 9 10.21 2.88 1.59
CA VAL A 9 9.64 4.23 1.61
C VAL A 9 8.49 4.28 0.61
N LEU A 10 7.27 4.33 1.13
CA LEU A 10 6.04 4.48 0.35
C LEU A 10 5.82 5.95 0.04
N ILE A 11 6.12 6.37 -1.19
CA ILE A 11 6.02 7.77 -1.60
C ILE A 11 4.60 8.11 -2.10
N SER A 12 4.19 7.55 -3.24
CA SER A 12 2.94 7.90 -3.92
C SER A 12 2.52 6.83 -4.92
N ALA A 13 1.24 6.78 -5.27
CA ALA A 13 0.74 6.06 -6.44
C ALA A 13 0.19 7.05 -7.48
N LYS A 14 0.15 6.65 -8.74
CA LYS A 14 -0.37 7.46 -9.85
C LYS A 14 -1.12 6.59 -10.83
N GLY A 15 -2.18 7.13 -11.42
CA GLY A 15 -2.96 6.43 -12.43
C GLY A 15 -3.79 5.30 -11.85
N LEU A 16 -4.23 5.44 -10.59
CA LEU A 16 -5.29 4.59 -10.06
C LEU A 16 -6.57 4.84 -10.88
N GLU A 17 -7.32 3.79 -11.17
CA GLU A 17 -8.59 3.89 -11.90
C GLU A 17 -9.60 4.65 -11.03
N ASP A 18 -9.66 5.96 -11.24
CA ASP A 18 -10.61 6.85 -10.62
C ASP A 18 -11.79 6.99 -11.59
N ASN A 19 -12.76 6.08 -11.45
CA ASN A 19 -13.91 6.01 -12.37
C ASN A 19 -14.91 7.15 -12.14
N ASP A 20 -14.77 7.93 -11.07
CA ASP A 20 -15.74 8.94 -10.69
C ASP A 20 -15.14 10.35 -10.68
N PHE A 21 -15.63 11.18 -11.61
CA PHE A 21 -15.33 12.61 -11.66
C PHE A 21 -15.89 13.39 -10.44
N LEU A 22 -16.62 12.72 -9.54
CA LEU A 22 -17.38 13.29 -8.42
C LEU A 22 -17.11 12.61 -7.06
N SER A 23 -16.49 11.45 -7.03
CA SER A 23 -16.10 10.75 -5.79
C SER A 23 -14.59 10.53 -5.84
N SER A 24 -13.89 10.92 -4.78
CA SER A 24 -12.45 10.73 -4.69
C SER A 24 -12.20 9.47 -3.89
N ILE A 25 -11.43 8.55 -4.45
CA ILE A 25 -11.03 7.33 -3.76
C ILE A 25 -10.20 7.65 -2.51
N ASP A 26 -10.32 6.79 -1.49
CA ASP A 26 -9.62 6.88 -0.20
C ASP A 26 -8.56 5.76 -0.07
N PRO A 27 -7.43 5.79 -0.81
CA PRO A 27 -6.54 4.65 -0.92
C PRO A 27 -5.60 4.49 0.29
N TYR A 28 -5.30 3.24 0.64
CA TYR A 28 -4.21 2.85 1.53
C TYR A 28 -3.47 1.63 0.98
N VAL A 29 -2.24 1.40 1.43
CA VAL A 29 -1.40 0.31 0.96
C VAL A 29 -1.12 -0.68 2.09
N ILE A 30 -1.34 -1.96 1.80
CA ILE A 30 -0.91 -3.09 2.63
C ILE A 30 0.41 -3.61 2.05
N LEU A 31 1.46 -3.55 2.86
CA LEU A 31 2.79 -4.04 2.52
C LEU A 31 3.05 -5.35 3.28
N THR A 32 3.25 -6.44 2.55
CA THR A 32 3.43 -7.77 3.11
C THR A 32 4.79 -8.34 2.71
N TYR A 33 5.63 -8.56 3.72
CA TYR A 33 6.91 -9.24 3.59
C TYR A 33 6.89 -10.50 4.47
N ARG A 34 6.66 -11.65 3.84
CA ARG A 34 6.44 -12.94 4.52
C ARG A 34 5.22 -12.88 5.46
N ALA A 35 5.47 -13.02 6.77
CA ALA A 35 4.46 -12.95 7.83
C ALA A 35 4.38 -11.55 8.47
N GLN A 36 5.18 -10.59 8.01
CA GLN A 36 5.12 -9.20 8.46
C GLN A 36 4.19 -8.44 7.52
N GLU A 37 3.12 -7.88 8.08
CA GLU A 37 2.18 -7.01 7.37
C GLU A 37 2.23 -5.61 7.99
N HIS A 38 2.32 -4.60 7.15
CA HIS A 38 2.18 -3.20 7.51
C HIS A 38 1.10 -2.53 6.66
N LYS A 39 0.39 -1.57 7.23
CA LYS A 39 -0.62 -0.78 6.54
C LYS A 39 -0.24 0.68 6.62
N SER A 40 -0.39 1.40 5.51
CA SER A 40 -0.22 2.85 5.49
C SER A 40 -1.42 3.57 6.09
N SER A 41 -1.29 4.89 6.26
CA SER A 41 -2.48 5.74 6.43
C SER A 41 -3.40 5.67 5.21
N VAL A 42 -4.68 5.93 5.46
CA VAL A 42 -5.68 6.16 4.41
C VAL A 42 -5.53 7.60 3.92
N GLN A 43 -5.44 7.78 2.61
CA GLN A 43 -5.38 9.09 1.98
C GLN A 43 -6.77 9.51 1.54
N GLU A 44 -7.54 10.08 2.48
CA GLU A 44 -8.92 10.50 2.22
C GLU A 44 -8.99 11.59 1.14
N GLY A 45 -9.83 11.37 0.13
CA GLY A 45 -10.08 12.31 -0.96
C GLY A 45 -8.90 12.51 -1.92
N ALA A 46 -7.97 11.57 -1.98
CA ALA A 46 -6.74 11.73 -2.76
C ALA A 46 -6.91 11.49 -4.27
N GLY A 47 -7.97 10.79 -4.67
CA GLY A 47 -8.26 10.48 -6.07
C GLY A 47 -7.15 9.62 -6.71
N SER A 48 -6.95 9.78 -8.02
CA SER A 48 -5.98 8.98 -8.79
C SER A 48 -4.48 9.13 -8.44
N THR A 49 -4.10 10.06 -7.55
CA THR A 49 -2.69 10.37 -7.23
C THR A 49 -2.37 10.54 -5.73
N PRO A 50 -2.57 9.50 -4.90
CA PRO A 50 -2.30 9.58 -3.46
C PRO A 50 -0.82 9.67 -3.12
N GLN A 51 -0.51 10.30 -1.98
CA GLN A 51 0.83 10.47 -1.45
C GLN A 51 0.87 10.10 0.03
N TRP A 52 1.69 9.12 0.42
CA TRP A 52 1.83 8.70 1.81
C TRP A 52 3.07 9.29 2.46
N ASN A 53 4.22 9.24 1.77
CA ASN A 53 5.52 9.61 2.31
C ASN A 53 5.82 8.91 3.65
N GLU A 54 5.48 7.62 3.73
CA GLU A 54 5.65 6.79 4.92
C GLU A 54 6.81 5.82 4.77
N THR A 55 7.43 5.44 5.88
CA THR A 55 8.56 4.49 5.89
C THR A 55 8.22 3.28 6.75
N PHE A 56 8.45 2.09 6.21
CA PHE A 56 8.22 0.80 6.85
C PHE A 56 9.52 0.02 6.94
N LEU A 57 9.72 -0.69 8.06
CA LEU A 57 10.91 -1.48 8.31
C LEU A 57 10.52 -2.95 8.47
N PHE A 58 11.08 -3.81 7.63
CA PHE A 58 10.86 -5.25 7.68
C PHE A 58 12.14 -5.98 8.12
N THR A 59 11.97 -7.01 8.94
CA THR A 59 13.08 -7.88 9.33
C THR A 59 13.35 -8.91 8.23
N VAL A 60 14.55 -8.90 7.67
CA VAL A 60 15.06 -9.91 6.73
C VAL A 60 15.80 -10.98 7.53
N SER A 61 15.19 -12.15 7.70
CA SER A 61 15.73 -13.26 8.51
C SER A 61 16.25 -14.45 7.69
N ASP A 62 15.84 -14.55 6.42
CA ASP A 62 16.19 -15.63 5.50
C ASP A 62 15.97 -15.14 4.05
N SER A 63 16.26 -15.97 3.05
CA SER A 63 16.35 -15.72 1.61
C SER A 63 15.09 -15.25 0.88
N ALA A 64 14.02 -14.82 1.57
CA ALA A 64 12.88 -14.24 0.87
C ALA A 64 13.28 -12.96 0.17
N SER A 65 12.69 -12.79 -1.02
CA SER A 65 12.98 -11.71 -1.94
C SER A 65 11.73 -10.93 -2.36
N GLU A 66 10.53 -11.38 -1.96
CA GLU A 66 9.26 -10.84 -2.44
C GLU A 66 8.61 -9.95 -1.38
N LEU A 67 8.28 -8.73 -1.79
CA LEU A 67 7.52 -7.74 -1.03
C LEU A 67 6.23 -7.48 -1.80
N ASN A 68 5.10 -7.88 -1.24
CA ASN A 68 3.80 -7.69 -1.86
C ASN A 68 3.23 -6.33 -1.42
N LEU A 69 2.74 -5.53 -2.35
CA LEU A 69 2.03 -4.31 -2.08
C LEU A 69 0.62 -4.43 -2.66
N LYS A 70 -0.39 -4.19 -1.83
CA LYS A 70 -1.80 -4.18 -2.22
C LYS A 70 -2.39 -2.82 -1.90
N ILE A 71 -2.98 -2.18 -2.89
CA ILE A 71 -3.67 -0.91 -2.76
C ILE A 71 -5.15 -1.21 -2.55
N MET A 72 -5.68 -0.72 -1.45
CA MET A 72 -7.06 -0.88 -1.03
C MET A 72 -7.76 0.46 -1.02
N GLU A 73 -9.03 0.50 -1.40
CA GLU A 73 -9.91 1.65 -1.24
C GLU A 73 -10.67 1.51 0.08
N LYS A 74 -10.56 2.52 0.95
CA LYS A 74 -11.31 2.53 2.21
C LYS A 74 -12.76 2.91 1.93
N ASP A 75 -13.66 1.99 2.20
CA ASP A 75 -15.09 2.27 2.21
C ASP A 75 -15.62 2.44 3.64
N ASN A 76 -16.48 3.43 3.84
CA ASN A 76 -17.09 3.70 5.15
C ASN A 76 -18.30 2.80 5.47
N PHE A 77 -18.97 2.28 4.44
CA PHE A 77 -20.22 1.54 4.57
C PHE A 77 -20.19 0.12 4.00
N THR A 78 -19.16 -0.21 3.23
CA THR A 78 -18.94 -1.51 2.58
C THR A 78 -17.59 -2.09 2.98
N ASN A 79 -17.28 -3.28 2.46
CA ASN A 79 -15.93 -3.82 2.61
C ASN A 79 -14.98 -3.01 1.72
N ASP A 80 -13.74 -2.86 2.17
CA ASP A 80 -12.69 -2.20 1.39
C ASP A 80 -12.38 -2.99 0.11
N ASP A 81 -12.35 -2.30 -1.03
CA ASP A 81 -12.10 -2.90 -2.33
C ASP A 81 -10.60 -2.91 -2.67
N ASN A 82 -10.15 -3.96 -3.37
CA ASN A 82 -8.78 -4.03 -3.88
C ASN A 82 -8.72 -3.33 -5.25
N ILE A 83 -7.95 -2.26 -5.33
CA ILE A 83 -7.80 -1.43 -6.54
C ILE A 83 -6.45 -1.63 -7.24
N GLY A 84 -5.55 -2.47 -6.69
CA GLY A 84 -4.29 -2.82 -7.33
C GLY A 84 -3.37 -3.69 -6.47
N GLU A 85 -2.56 -4.53 -7.10
CA GLU A 85 -1.60 -5.39 -6.40
C GLU A 85 -0.31 -5.54 -7.23
N VAL A 86 0.84 -5.57 -6.54
CA VAL A 86 2.16 -5.81 -7.14
C VAL A 86 3.02 -6.65 -6.19
N VAL A 87 3.91 -7.48 -6.75
CA VAL A 87 4.82 -8.39 -6.04
C VAL A 87 6.26 -8.10 -6.43
#